data_AF-A0A7S0Y3Z0-F1
#
_entry.id   AF-A0A7S0Y3Z0-F1
#
_cell.length_a   1.000
_cell.length_b   1.000
_cell.length_c   1.000
_cell.angle_alpha   90.00
_cell.angle_beta   90.00
_cell.angle_gamma   90.00
#
_symmetry.space_group_name_H-M   'P 1'
#
loop_
_entity.id
_entity.type
_entity.pdbx_description
1 polymer ?
#
loop_
_entity_poly.entity_id
_entity_poly.type
_entity_poly.pdbx_seq_one_letter_code
_entity_poly.pdbx_strand_id
1 'polypeptide(L)'
;FFSATLSHLIGVAYAASVGLPHQAWEEALRGGTDLILLVNFIWQGPRFVYGLWAYSFAYVFSWGILCQWLYHNPMARPPTISFVVFILAAPISLLRIYSLRHSKLLLRDDQMRYDSLWKSLCHTEDGVAGIRHLRKVVRMIGLDKDDYCRQLNRLRADKLPARLKEKYLSLAHTRPIHPIFWDIQHWYMPNRPDKEREVSSFNQLYCAGSIAATMVQTLIESWAERCQGMFMVQRDEGERRFVKWVDVVAQPELVSMVRWPSLKRHGRAMEKLLRSYGNNPSHLLDIARGSLVFENMTHLTNCLGIIVTDENVRVERIKNRLDTLYDSDESGGYRDVCIN
;
A
#
# COMPACT_ATOMS: atom_id res chain seq x y z
N PHE A 1 -26.81 38.16 -11.50
CA PHE A 1 -26.14 38.92 -10.43
C PHE A 1 -25.72 38.02 -9.26
N PHE A 2 -26.63 37.36 -8.55
CA PHE A 2 -26.30 36.51 -7.37
C PHE A 2 -25.23 35.40 -7.61
N SER A 3 -25.28 34.73 -8.77
CA SER A 3 -24.31 33.67 -9.12
C SER A 3 -22.88 34.20 -9.34
N ALA A 4 -22.75 35.38 -9.97
CA ALA A 4 -21.45 35.99 -10.23
C ALA A 4 -20.78 36.49 -8.93
N THR A 5 -21.57 37.07 -8.03
CA THR A 5 -21.09 37.59 -6.75
C THR A 5 -20.65 36.46 -5.81
N LEU A 6 -21.36 35.33 -5.81
CA LEU A 6 -21.01 34.17 -4.99
C LEU A 6 -19.74 33.46 -5.49
N SER A 7 -19.60 33.28 -6.81
CA SER A 7 -18.36 32.73 -7.40
C SER A 7 -17.15 33.63 -7.14
N HIS A 8 -17.34 34.95 -7.15
CA HIS A 8 -16.28 35.92 -6.85
C HIS A 8 -15.85 35.86 -5.36
N LEU A 9 -16.81 35.81 -4.43
CA LEU A 9 -16.53 35.69 -2.99
C LEU A 9 -15.83 34.37 -2.63
N ILE A 10 -16.25 33.26 -3.23
CA ILE A 10 -15.59 31.95 -3.02
C ILE A 10 -14.16 31.97 -3.58
N GLY A 11 -13.96 32.59 -4.75
CA GLY A 11 -12.64 32.72 -5.36
C GLY A 11 -11.67 33.58 -4.54
N VAL A 12 -12.13 34.70 -3.99
CA VAL A 12 -11.34 35.59 -3.13
C VAL A 12 -10.97 34.92 -1.80
N ALA A 13 -11.94 34.27 -1.15
CA ALA A 13 -11.69 33.53 0.10
C ALA A 13 -10.69 32.37 -0.12
N TYR A 14 -10.78 31.70 -1.27
CA TYR A 14 -9.86 30.63 -1.63
C TYR A 14 -8.44 31.16 -1.91
N ALA A 15 -8.28 32.24 -2.69
CA ALA A 15 -6.98 32.83 -3.00
C ALA A 15 -6.23 33.31 -1.74
N ALA A 16 -6.96 33.89 -0.77
CA ALA A 16 -6.43 34.27 0.52
C ALA A 16 -5.93 33.05 1.34
N SER A 17 -6.64 31.91 1.28
CA SER A 17 -6.28 30.71 2.05
C SER A 17 -5.01 30.01 1.57
N VAL A 18 -4.61 30.21 0.31
CA VAL A 18 -3.42 29.56 -0.30
C VAL A 18 -2.26 30.52 -0.57
N GLY A 19 -2.34 31.77 -0.11
CA GLY A 19 -1.27 32.75 -0.23
C GLY A 19 -0.98 33.20 -1.67
N LEU A 20 -1.97 33.12 -2.57
CA LEU A 20 -1.78 33.57 -3.95
C LEU A 20 -1.81 35.10 -4.04
N PRO A 21 -0.87 35.74 -4.76
CA PRO A 21 -0.92 37.17 -5.02
C PRO A 21 -2.19 37.53 -5.78
N HIS A 22 -2.95 38.51 -5.29
CA HIS A 22 -4.24 38.95 -5.84
C HIS A 22 -4.21 39.22 -7.36
N GLN A 23 -3.08 39.72 -7.88
CA GLN A 23 -2.88 40.01 -9.30
C GLN A 23 -2.93 38.78 -10.21
N ALA A 24 -2.39 37.63 -9.78
CA ALA A 24 -2.39 36.40 -10.58
C ALA A 24 -3.81 35.84 -10.77
N TRP A 25 -4.72 36.12 -9.83
CA TRP A 25 -6.12 35.69 -9.91
C TRP A 25 -6.96 36.59 -10.82
N GLU A 26 -6.71 37.91 -10.80
CA GLU A 26 -7.37 38.84 -11.73
C GLU A 26 -6.99 38.59 -13.19
N GLU A 27 -5.73 38.24 -13.48
CA GLU A 27 -5.30 37.92 -14.84
C GLU A 27 -5.96 36.64 -15.37
N ALA A 28 -6.13 35.62 -14.52
CA ALA A 28 -6.83 34.38 -14.88
C ALA A 28 -8.32 34.60 -15.18
N LEU A 29 -8.95 35.58 -14.53
CA LEU A 29 -10.34 35.96 -14.80
C LEU A 29 -10.49 36.80 -16.08
N ARG A 30 -9.50 37.65 -16.39
CA ARG A 30 -9.51 38.49 -17.61
C ARG A 30 -9.16 37.70 -18.87
N GLY A 31 -8.37 36.64 -18.75
CA GLY A 31 -7.89 35.84 -19.89
C GLY A 31 -8.91 34.90 -20.54
N GLY A 32 -10.16 34.86 -20.05
CA GLY A 32 -11.19 34.00 -20.65
C GLY A 32 -10.82 32.51 -20.63
N THR A 33 -9.93 32.08 -19.73
CA THR A 33 -9.66 30.65 -19.55
C THR A 33 -10.94 29.96 -19.11
N ASP A 34 -11.42 29.07 -19.96
CA ASP A 34 -12.63 28.30 -19.76
C ASP A 34 -12.70 27.77 -18.33
N LEU A 35 -13.81 28.05 -17.64
CA LEU A 35 -14.09 27.57 -16.28
C LEU A 35 -13.87 26.04 -16.18
N ILE A 36 -14.06 25.33 -17.29
CA ILE A 36 -13.84 23.90 -17.47
C ILE A 36 -12.36 23.52 -17.32
N LEU A 37 -11.43 24.30 -17.86
CA LEU A 37 -9.99 24.07 -17.71
C LEU A 37 -9.51 24.38 -16.28
N LEU A 38 -10.09 25.40 -15.64
CA LEU A 38 -9.81 25.70 -14.23
C LEU A 38 -10.33 24.61 -13.29
N VAL A 39 -11.53 24.08 -13.55
CA VAL A 39 -12.11 22.94 -12.81
C VAL A 39 -11.28 21.67 -13.02
N ASN A 40 -10.85 21.37 -14.25
CA ASN A 40 -9.97 20.24 -14.54
C ASN A 40 -8.59 20.38 -13.88
N PHE A 41 -8.03 21.58 -13.82
CA PHE A 41 -6.74 21.86 -13.17
C PHE A 41 -6.83 21.78 -11.63
N ILE A 42 -7.95 22.16 -11.02
CA ILE A 42 -8.21 21.96 -9.59
C ILE A 42 -8.37 20.47 -9.26
N TRP A 43 -8.90 19.66 -10.19
CA TRP A 43 -9.20 18.26 -9.92
C TRP A 43 -7.98 17.32 -10.04
N GLN A 44 -6.97 17.65 -10.84
CA GLN A 44 -5.85 16.72 -11.15
C GLN A 44 -4.58 16.89 -10.29
N GLY A 45 -4.53 17.85 -9.37
CA GLY A 45 -3.33 18.12 -8.55
C GLY A 45 -3.46 17.73 -7.06
N PRO A 46 -2.45 18.07 -6.21
CA PRO A 46 -2.52 17.98 -4.73
C PRO A 46 -3.74 18.72 -4.11
N ARG A 47 -4.48 19.46 -4.94
CA ARG A 47 -5.78 20.10 -4.68
C ARG A 47 -6.94 19.12 -4.42
N PHE A 48 -6.87 17.86 -4.90
CA PHE A 48 -7.83 16.82 -4.53
C PHE A 48 -7.79 16.50 -3.02
N VAL A 49 -6.59 16.57 -2.42
CA VAL A 49 -6.41 16.37 -0.98
C VAL A 49 -7.07 17.52 -0.21
N TYR A 50 -6.89 18.76 -0.63
CA TYR A 50 -7.57 19.92 -0.01
C TYR A 50 -9.09 19.87 -0.13
N GLY A 51 -9.63 19.37 -1.25
CA GLY A 51 -11.06 19.10 -1.39
C GLY A 51 -11.55 18.08 -0.35
N LEU A 52 -10.80 17.00 -0.15
CA LEU A 52 -11.08 16.01 0.89
C LEU A 52 -11.01 16.60 2.31
N TRP A 53 -10.03 17.46 2.60
CA TRP A 53 -9.89 18.13 3.90
C TRP A 53 -11.01 19.14 4.17
N ALA A 54 -11.32 20.02 3.21
CA ALA A 54 -12.43 20.96 3.33
C ALA A 54 -13.76 20.23 3.54
N TYR A 55 -13.92 19.10 2.85
CA TYR A 55 -15.10 18.26 2.98
C TYR A 55 -15.16 17.52 4.33
N SER A 56 -14.05 16.96 4.82
CA SER A 56 -13.95 16.38 6.17
C SER A 56 -14.19 17.43 7.26
N PHE A 57 -13.71 18.66 7.07
CA PHE A 57 -13.96 19.76 7.98
C PHE A 57 -15.44 20.14 8.02
N ALA A 58 -16.07 20.31 6.84
CA ALA A 58 -17.51 20.55 6.75
C ALA A 58 -18.34 19.41 7.37
N TYR A 59 -17.87 18.17 7.26
CA TYR A 59 -18.51 17.01 7.90
C TYR A 59 -18.42 17.05 9.43
N VAL A 60 -17.23 17.28 9.98
CA VAL A 60 -17.06 17.38 11.45
C VAL A 60 -17.83 18.58 12.00
N PHE A 61 -17.81 19.71 11.28
CA PHE A 61 -18.53 20.91 11.67
C PHE A 61 -20.05 20.71 11.63
N SER A 62 -20.58 20.07 10.58
CA SER A 62 -22.00 19.72 10.51
C SER A 62 -22.43 18.72 11.57
N TRP A 63 -21.57 17.76 11.94
CA TRP A 63 -21.80 16.90 13.11
C TRP A 63 -21.79 17.66 14.43
N GLY A 64 -20.89 18.62 14.61
CA GLY A 64 -20.86 19.50 15.79
C GLY A 64 -22.15 20.29 15.92
N ILE A 65 -22.62 20.90 14.83
CA ILE A 65 -23.91 21.62 14.79
C ILE A 65 -25.07 20.66 15.09
N LEU A 66 -25.08 19.47 14.51
CA LEU A 66 -26.12 18.47 14.75
C LEU A 66 -26.15 18.03 16.22
N CYS A 67 -25.01 17.66 16.80
CA CYS A 67 -24.91 17.26 18.21
C CYS A 67 -25.35 18.40 19.14
N GLN A 68 -24.96 19.64 18.85
CA GLN A 68 -25.37 20.80 19.64
C GLN A 68 -26.87 21.09 19.50
N TRP A 69 -27.43 20.93 18.30
CA TRP A 69 -28.87 21.05 18.08
C TRP A 69 -29.66 19.97 18.84
N LEU A 70 -29.18 18.73 18.86
CA LEU A 70 -29.77 17.62 19.61
C LEU A 70 -29.69 17.83 21.12
N TYR A 71 -28.57 18.36 21.62
CA TYR A 71 -28.40 18.72 23.03
C TYR A 71 -29.44 19.75 23.49
N HIS A 72 -29.75 20.73 22.64
CA HIS A 72 -30.73 21.79 22.97
C HIS A 72 -32.18 21.42 22.65
N ASN A 73 -32.46 20.33 21.92
CA ASN A 73 -33.81 19.94 21.51
C ASN A 73 -34.13 18.48 21.92
N PRO A 74 -34.35 18.20 23.22
CA PRO A 74 -34.60 16.84 23.72
C PRO A 74 -35.90 16.20 23.21
N MET A 75 -36.80 16.98 22.60
CA MET A 75 -38.03 16.50 21.96
C MET A 75 -37.82 16.02 20.51
N ALA A 76 -36.61 16.14 19.94
CA ALA A 76 -36.30 15.63 18.61
C ALA A 76 -36.47 14.10 18.59
N ARG A 77 -37.49 13.62 17.86
CA ARG A 77 -37.81 12.19 17.79
C ARG A 77 -36.66 11.44 17.11
N PRO A 78 -36.27 10.23 17.58
CA PRO A 78 -35.21 9.40 16.99
C PRO A 78 -35.19 9.30 15.44
N PRO A 79 -36.33 9.21 14.71
CA PRO A 79 -36.31 9.12 13.25
C PRO A 79 -35.74 10.36 12.53
N THR A 80 -35.84 11.57 13.10
CA THR A 80 -35.27 12.76 12.44
C THR A 80 -33.75 12.77 12.52
N ILE A 81 -33.17 12.25 13.60
CA ILE A 81 -31.73 12.13 13.81
C ILE A 81 -31.13 11.17 12.78
N SER A 82 -31.70 9.96 12.66
CA SER A 82 -31.24 8.95 11.70
C SER A 82 -31.31 9.44 10.26
N PHE A 83 -32.34 10.22 9.92
CA PHE A 83 -32.50 10.81 8.58
C PHE A 83 -31.43 11.85 8.26
N VAL A 84 -31.12 12.75 9.20
CA VAL A 84 -30.06 13.76 9.01
C VAL A 84 -28.69 13.09 8.89
N VAL A 85 -28.40 12.10 9.75
CA VAL A 85 -27.14 11.33 9.68
C VAL A 85 -27.01 10.61 8.34
N PHE A 86 -28.09 9.99 7.84
CA PHE A 86 -28.10 9.34 6.54
C PHE A 86 -27.85 10.33 5.40
N ILE A 87 -28.52 11.48 5.40
CA ILE A 87 -28.33 12.53 4.39
C ILE A 87 -26.89 13.05 4.40
N LEU A 88 -26.24 13.17 5.55
CA LEU A 88 -24.86 13.62 5.62
C LEU A 88 -23.85 12.52 5.24
N ALA A 89 -24.14 11.25 5.57
CA ALA A 89 -23.25 10.12 5.28
C ALA A 89 -23.33 9.61 3.83
N ALA A 90 -24.49 9.77 3.18
CA ALA A 90 -24.70 9.29 1.81
C ALA A 90 -23.77 9.98 0.78
N PRO A 91 -23.63 11.31 0.74
CA PRO A 91 -22.69 11.99 -0.16
C PRO A 91 -21.23 11.55 0.04
N ILE A 92 -20.81 11.26 1.29
CA ILE A 92 -19.45 10.80 1.60
C ILE A 92 -19.23 9.41 1.00
N SER A 93 -20.22 8.53 1.20
CA SER A 93 -20.19 7.18 0.68
C SER A 93 -20.18 7.20 -0.85
N LEU A 94 -21.00 8.06 -1.47
CA LEU A 94 -21.05 8.25 -2.92
C LEU A 94 -19.74 8.84 -3.46
N LEU A 95 -19.15 9.85 -2.81
CA LEU A 95 -17.88 10.45 -3.20
C LEU A 95 -16.73 9.44 -3.08
N ARG A 96 -16.72 8.62 -2.02
CA ARG A 96 -15.75 7.53 -1.86
C ARG A 96 -15.92 6.47 -2.95
N ILE A 97 -17.15 6.05 -3.26
CA ILE A 97 -17.44 5.11 -4.34
C ILE A 97 -16.99 5.69 -5.69
N TYR A 98 -17.30 6.97 -5.95
CA TYR A 98 -16.89 7.68 -7.16
C TYR A 98 -15.36 7.74 -7.27
N SER A 99 -14.67 8.17 -6.21
CA SER A 99 -13.20 8.24 -6.17
C SER A 99 -12.55 6.87 -6.39
N LEU A 100 -13.09 5.80 -5.79
CA LEU A 100 -12.61 4.44 -6.01
C LEU A 100 -12.87 3.97 -7.44
N ARG A 101 -14.04 4.25 -8.02
CA ARG A 101 -14.36 3.92 -9.42
C ARG A 101 -13.46 4.68 -10.38
N HIS A 102 -13.28 5.98 -10.16
CA HIS A 102 -12.41 6.82 -10.98
C HIS A 102 -10.96 6.35 -10.91
N SER A 103 -10.45 6.05 -9.72
CA SER A 103 -9.10 5.49 -9.56
C SER A 103 -8.94 4.14 -10.27
N LYS A 104 -9.95 3.27 -10.22
CA LYS A 104 -9.96 2.00 -10.97
C LYS A 104 -9.96 2.22 -12.48
N LEU A 105 -10.68 3.23 -12.98
CA LEU A 105 -10.69 3.57 -14.39
C LEU A 105 -9.32 4.09 -14.85
N LEU A 106 -8.68 4.96 -14.07
CA LEU A 106 -7.34 5.48 -14.37
C LEU A 106 -6.28 4.38 -14.41
N LEU A 107 -6.40 3.36 -13.57
CA LEU A 107 -5.46 2.23 -13.50
C LEU A 107 -5.82 1.08 -14.47
N ARG A 108 -6.96 1.15 -15.16
CA ARG A 108 -7.47 0.02 -15.95
C ARG A 108 -6.52 -0.36 -17.08
N ASP A 109 -5.97 0.62 -17.78
CA ASP A 109 -5.09 0.37 -18.92
C ASP A 109 -3.75 -0.24 -18.47
N ASP A 110 -3.17 0.28 -17.38
CA ASP A 110 -1.96 -0.29 -16.78
C ASP A 110 -2.21 -1.70 -16.25
N GLN A 111 -3.35 -1.93 -15.60
CA GLN A 111 -3.75 -3.26 -15.15
C GLN A 111 -3.88 -4.22 -16.32
N MET A 112 -4.53 -3.83 -17.42
CA MET A 112 -4.69 -4.68 -18.61
C MET A 112 -3.32 -5.02 -19.24
N ARG A 113 -2.41 -4.04 -19.35
CA ARG A 113 -1.05 -4.27 -19.84
C ARG A 113 -0.29 -5.25 -18.95
N TYR A 114 -0.36 -5.04 -17.64
CA TYR A 114 0.29 -5.89 -16.66
C TYR A 114 -0.27 -7.33 -16.68
N ASP A 115 -1.60 -7.49 -16.71
CA ASP A 115 -2.25 -8.80 -16.80
C ASP A 115 -1.98 -9.48 -18.15
N SER A 116 -1.83 -8.73 -19.24
CA SER A 116 -1.43 -9.27 -20.54
C SER A 116 -0.01 -9.82 -20.51
N LEU A 117 0.94 -9.09 -19.93
CA LEU A 117 2.31 -9.56 -19.71
C LEU A 117 2.35 -10.80 -18.81
N TRP A 118 1.57 -10.79 -17.72
CA TRP A 118 1.46 -11.93 -16.83
C TRP A 118 0.92 -13.18 -17.54
N LYS A 119 -0.13 -13.01 -18.36
CA LYS A 119 -0.67 -14.10 -19.18
C LYS A 119 0.39 -14.59 -20.15
N SER A 120 1.09 -13.70 -20.86
CA SER A 120 2.16 -14.09 -21.77
C SER A 120 3.23 -14.93 -21.06
N LEU A 121 3.71 -14.47 -19.90
CA LEU A 121 4.66 -15.22 -19.07
C LEU A 121 4.12 -16.62 -18.70
N CYS A 122 2.86 -16.71 -18.30
CA CYS A 122 2.20 -17.99 -17.97
C CYS A 122 1.98 -18.94 -19.17
N HIS A 123 2.12 -18.48 -20.41
CA HIS A 123 1.99 -19.32 -21.61
C HIS A 123 3.33 -19.70 -22.22
N THR A 124 4.41 -18.97 -21.92
CA THR A 124 5.76 -19.36 -22.32
C THR A 124 6.23 -20.58 -21.53
N GLU A 125 6.93 -21.52 -22.19
CA GLU A 125 7.48 -22.71 -21.54
C GLU A 125 8.42 -22.34 -20.40
N ASP A 126 9.31 -21.36 -20.63
CA ASP A 126 10.25 -20.84 -19.64
C ASP A 126 9.54 -20.22 -18.43
N GLY A 127 8.48 -19.43 -18.65
CA GLY A 127 7.72 -18.82 -17.56
C GLY A 127 6.99 -19.86 -16.71
N VAL A 128 6.36 -20.85 -17.35
CA VAL A 128 5.70 -21.96 -16.64
C VAL A 128 6.70 -22.79 -15.85
N ALA A 129 7.84 -23.14 -16.45
CA ALA A 129 8.91 -23.87 -15.79
C ALA A 129 9.46 -23.08 -14.59
N GLY A 130 9.71 -21.79 -14.77
CA GLY A 130 10.20 -20.88 -13.73
C GLY A 130 9.22 -20.72 -12.56
N ILE A 131 7.93 -20.50 -12.81
CA ILE A 131 6.90 -20.42 -11.75
C ILE A 131 6.78 -21.75 -10.99
N ARG A 132 6.81 -22.89 -11.70
CA ARG A 132 6.78 -24.22 -11.07
C ARG A 132 8.02 -24.45 -10.21
N HIS A 133 9.19 -24.08 -10.70
CA HIS A 133 10.44 -24.19 -9.97
C HIS A 133 10.44 -23.29 -8.72
N LEU A 134 10.02 -22.03 -8.85
CA LEU A 134 9.85 -21.10 -7.73
C LEU A 134 8.94 -21.69 -6.64
N ARG A 135 7.77 -22.22 -7.02
CA ARG A 135 6.85 -22.89 -6.09
C ARG A 135 7.52 -24.07 -5.38
N LYS A 136 8.31 -24.88 -6.09
CA LYS A 136 9.05 -26.01 -5.50
C LYS A 136 10.08 -25.52 -4.48
N VAL A 137 10.87 -24.51 -4.82
CA VAL A 137 11.88 -23.91 -3.92
C VAL A 137 11.22 -23.39 -2.65
N VAL A 138 10.15 -22.58 -2.77
CA VAL A 138 9.43 -22.02 -1.61
C VAL A 138 8.87 -23.12 -0.70
N ARG A 139 8.34 -24.21 -1.28
CA ARG A 139 7.85 -25.37 -0.51
C ARG A 139 8.96 -26.13 0.19
N MET A 140 10.12 -26.33 -0.46
CA MET A 140 11.26 -27.02 0.13
C MET A 140 11.81 -26.28 1.35
N ILE A 141 11.74 -24.95 1.35
CA ILE A 141 12.18 -24.11 2.47
C ILE A 141 11.18 -24.20 3.64
N GLY A 142 9.95 -24.69 3.42
CA GLY A 142 8.93 -24.79 4.45
C GLY A 142 8.33 -23.44 4.89
N LEU A 143 8.57 -22.37 4.11
CA LEU A 143 8.16 -21.00 4.43
C LEU A 143 6.98 -20.50 3.57
N ASP A 144 6.27 -21.42 2.90
CA ASP A 144 5.04 -21.07 2.18
C ASP A 144 3.96 -20.66 3.19
N LYS A 145 3.75 -19.35 3.34
CA LYS A 145 2.72 -18.83 4.22
C LYS A 145 1.33 -19.30 3.80
N ASP A 146 1.07 -19.56 2.52
CA ASP A 146 -0.26 -20.02 2.12
C ASP A 146 -0.47 -21.47 2.51
N ASP A 147 0.59 -22.28 2.56
CA ASP A 147 0.51 -23.62 3.14
C ASP A 147 0.40 -23.56 4.66
N TYR A 148 1.16 -22.68 5.34
CA TYR A 148 1.00 -22.46 6.79
C TYR A 148 -0.40 -21.93 7.15
N CYS A 149 -0.91 -20.91 6.46
CA CYS A 149 -2.26 -20.38 6.66
C CYS A 149 -3.33 -21.40 6.29
N ARG A 150 -3.16 -22.20 5.23
CA ARG A 150 -4.09 -23.28 4.89
C ARG A 150 -4.05 -24.40 5.93
N GLN A 151 -2.88 -24.82 6.39
CA GLN A 151 -2.73 -25.79 7.47
C GLN A 151 -3.31 -25.25 8.78
N LEU A 152 -3.03 -24.00 9.13
CA LEU A 152 -3.57 -23.34 10.32
C LEU A 152 -5.08 -23.17 10.22
N ASN A 153 -5.61 -22.81 9.05
CA ASN A 153 -7.05 -22.71 8.80
C ASN A 153 -7.72 -24.09 8.81
N ARG A 154 -7.08 -25.16 8.31
CA ARG A 154 -7.56 -26.56 8.45
C ARG A 154 -7.59 -26.99 9.91
N LEU A 155 -6.49 -26.80 10.64
CA LEU A 155 -6.39 -27.08 12.07
C LEU A 155 -7.39 -26.27 12.92
N ARG A 156 -7.68 -25.03 12.52
CA ARG A 156 -8.74 -24.19 13.13
C ARG A 156 -10.13 -24.72 12.80
N ALA A 157 -10.40 -25.02 11.53
CA ALA A 157 -11.70 -25.49 11.07
C ALA A 157 -12.07 -26.87 11.63
N ASP A 158 -11.08 -27.71 11.94
CA ASP A 158 -11.31 -29.04 12.54
C ASP A 158 -11.51 -29.00 14.06
N LYS A 159 -11.09 -27.93 14.72
CA LYS A 159 -11.36 -27.68 16.14
C LYS A 159 -12.60 -26.83 16.40
N LEU A 160 -13.24 -26.29 15.36
CA LEU A 160 -14.42 -25.45 15.47
C LEU A 160 -15.71 -26.31 15.44
N PRO A 161 -16.66 -26.12 16.38
CA PRO A 161 -17.95 -26.80 16.36
C PRO A 161 -18.66 -26.62 15.02
N ALA A 162 -19.35 -27.65 14.52
CA ALA A 162 -19.94 -27.68 13.17
C ALA A 162 -20.77 -26.43 12.83
N ARG A 163 -21.55 -25.90 13.79
CA ARG A 163 -22.35 -24.67 13.63
C ARG A 163 -21.50 -23.40 13.41
N LEU A 164 -20.30 -23.32 13.98
CA LEU A 164 -19.38 -22.19 13.78
C LEU A 164 -18.53 -22.37 12.52
N LYS A 165 -18.28 -23.62 12.09
CA LYS A 165 -17.56 -23.94 10.85
C LYS A 165 -18.29 -23.35 9.63
N GLU A 166 -19.62 -23.46 9.58
CA GLU A 166 -20.46 -22.92 8.51
C GLU A 166 -20.51 -21.37 8.50
N LYS A 167 -20.53 -20.76 9.69
CA LYS A 167 -20.48 -19.29 9.86
C LYS A 167 -19.09 -18.72 9.55
N TYR A 168 -18.03 -19.45 9.89
CA TYR A 168 -16.65 -19.05 9.63
C TYR A 168 -16.29 -19.17 8.14
N LEU A 169 -16.73 -20.24 7.46
CA LEU A 169 -16.54 -20.42 6.01
C LEU A 169 -17.29 -19.37 5.19
N SER A 170 -18.51 -18.99 5.61
CA SER A 170 -19.26 -17.89 4.98
C SER A 170 -18.65 -16.51 5.26
N LEU A 171 -18.07 -16.28 6.45
CA LEU A 171 -17.37 -15.03 6.79
C LEU A 171 -15.97 -14.91 6.17
N ALA A 172 -15.26 -16.01 5.92
CA ALA A 172 -13.93 -15.99 5.31
C ALA A 172 -13.95 -15.46 3.86
N HIS A 173 -15.11 -15.49 3.20
CA HIS A 173 -15.33 -14.92 1.88
C HIS A 173 -15.73 -13.43 1.92
N THR A 174 -16.02 -12.89 3.12
CA THR A 174 -16.30 -11.47 3.32
C THR A 174 -15.10 -10.79 3.96
N ARG A 175 -14.52 -9.80 3.26
CA ARG A 175 -13.37 -9.02 3.74
C ARG A 175 -13.62 -8.52 5.17
N PRO A 176 -12.69 -8.71 6.13
CA PRO A 176 -12.92 -8.31 7.51
C PRO A 176 -12.82 -6.78 7.63
N ILE A 177 -13.90 -6.15 8.07
CA ILE A 177 -13.95 -4.70 8.35
C ILE A 177 -14.01 -4.39 9.86
N HIS A 178 -14.11 -5.39 10.76
CA HIS A 178 -14.39 -5.10 12.17
C HIS A 178 -13.16 -5.16 13.13
N PRO A 179 -12.92 -4.12 13.96
CA PRO A 179 -11.83 -4.05 14.95
C PRO A 179 -11.79 -5.20 15.97
N ILE A 180 -12.95 -5.74 16.37
CA ILE A 180 -13.07 -6.83 17.36
C ILE A 180 -12.30 -8.11 16.96
N PHE A 181 -12.13 -8.37 15.66
CA PHE A 181 -11.39 -9.55 15.20
C PHE A 181 -9.86 -9.40 15.33
N TRP A 182 -9.35 -8.18 15.43
CA TRP A 182 -7.92 -7.94 15.68
C TRP A 182 -7.50 -8.36 17.09
N ASP A 183 -8.33 -8.09 18.10
CA ASP A 183 -8.04 -8.46 19.50
C ASP A 183 -7.99 -9.97 19.69
N ILE A 184 -8.87 -10.71 19.01
CA ILE A 184 -8.90 -12.18 19.03
C ILE A 184 -7.66 -12.76 18.32
N GLN A 185 -7.21 -12.12 17.24
CA GLN A 185 -6.01 -12.57 16.51
C GLN A 185 -4.71 -12.29 17.28
N HIS A 186 -4.67 -11.24 18.11
CA HIS A 186 -3.56 -10.92 18.99
C HIS A 186 -3.49 -11.80 20.25
N TRP A 187 -4.63 -12.28 20.77
CA TRP A 187 -4.66 -13.15 21.95
C TRP A 187 -4.10 -14.57 21.72
N TYR A 188 -4.07 -15.05 20.47
CA TYR A 188 -3.83 -16.47 20.15
C TYR A 188 -2.66 -16.74 19.19
N MET A 189 -1.71 -15.82 19.03
CA MET A 189 -0.43 -16.12 18.36
C MET A 189 0.56 -16.72 19.38
N PRO A 190 0.79 -18.06 19.41
CA PRO A 190 1.51 -18.70 20.50
C PRO A 190 3.04 -18.62 20.36
N ASN A 191 3.54 -18.16 19.21
CA ASN A 191 4.97 -18.05 18.97
C ASN A 191 5.40 -16.62 19.29
N ARG A 192 5.57 -16.33 20.57
CA ARG A 192 6.34 -15.15 20.98
C ARG A 192 7.76 -15.35 20.43
N PRO A 193 8.35 -14.39 19.72
CA PRO A 193 9.81 -14.37 19.58
C PRO A 193 10.40 -14.44 20.99
N ASP A 194 11.54 -15.13 21.16
CA ASP A 194 12.26 -15.17 22.43
C ASP A 194 12.22 -13.78 23.06
N LYS A 195 11.79 -13.67 24.33
CA LYS A 195 11.58 -12.38 25.03
C LYS A 195 12.79 -11.43 24.91
N GLU A 196 13.97 -11.99 24.68
CA GLU A 196 15.23 -11.27 24.47
C GLU A 196 15.29 -10.45 23.18
N ARG A 197 14.42 -10.69 22.20
CA ARG A 197 14.39 -10.00 20.91
C ARG A 197 13.26 -8.97 20.78
N GLU A 198 12.51 -8.72 21.85
CA GLU A 198 11.45 -7.72 21.82
C GLU A 198 12.06 -6.31 21.69
N VAL A 199 11.59 -5.58 20.70
CA VAL A 199 11.96 -4.18 20.49
C VAL A 199 11.08 -3.33 21.39
N SER A 200 11.71 -2.67 22.37
CA SER A 200 11.01 -1.94 23.42
C SER A 200 10.41 -0.62 22.95
N SER A 201 10.97 -0.01 21.90
CA SER A 201 10.51 1.28 21.39
C SER A 201 10.64 1.40 19.88
N PHE A 202 9.76 2.20 19.29
CA PHE A 202 9.77 2.49 17.86
C PHE A 202 11.07 3.20 17.40
N ASN A 203 11.64 4.06 18.25
CA ASN A 203 12.90 4.75 17.96
C ASN A 203 14.08 3.77 17.92
N GLN A 204 14.13 2.81 18.86
CA GLN A 204 15.13 1.75 18.85
C GLN A 204 15.07 0.94 17.54
N LEU A 205 13.86 0.59 17.09
CA LEU A 205 13.66 -0.09 15.81
C LEU A 205 14.22 0.72 14.63
N TYR A 206 14.01 2.03 14.62
CA TYR A 206 14.49 2.91 13.55
C TYR A 206 16.01 3.04 13.54
N CYS A 207 16.65 3.16 14.70
CA CYS A 207 18.11 3.16 14.82
C CYS A 207 18.71 1.84 14.33
N ALA A 208 18.12 0.70 14.74
CA ALA A 208 18.54 -0.61 14.23
C ALA A 208 18.31 -0.71 12.71
N GLY A 209 17.18 -0.18 12.22
CA GLY A 209 16.83 -0.14 10.82
C GLY A 209 17.81 0.67 9.97
N SER A 210 18.36 1.79 10.47
CA SER A 210 19.37 2.56 9.73
C SER A 210 20.68 1.79 9.55
N ILE A 211 21.09 1.02 10.56
CA ILE A 211 22.28 0.16 10.46
C ILE A 211 22.00 -1.01 9.49
N ALA A 212 20.84 -1.64 9.66
CA ALA A 212 20.41 -2.75 8.81
C ALA A 212 20.26 -2.34 7.34
N ALA A 213 19.92 -1.08 7.03
CA ALA A 213 19.80 -0.61 5.65
C ALA A 213 21.12 -0.72 4.88
N THR A 214 22.24 -0.37 5.50
CA THR A 214 23.57 -0.53 4.88
C THR A 214 23.90 -2.01 4.66
N MET A 215 23.61 -2.87 5.64
CA MET A 215 23.84 -4.31 5.51
C MET A 215 22.98 -4.95 4.41
N VAL A 216 21.69 -4.60 4.37
CA VAL A 216 20.74 -5.06 3.35
C VAL A 216 21.19 -4.61 1.97
N GLN A 217 21.68 -3.38 1.83
CA GLN A 217 22.23 -2.90 0.58
C GLN A 217 23.42 -3.75 0.12
N THR A 218 24.43 -3.97 0.97
CA THR A 218 25.61 -4.79 0.63
C THR A 218 25.23 -6.23 0.25
N LEU A 219 24.28 -6.84 0.97
CA LEU A 219 23.77 -8.17 0.63
C LEU A 219 23.09 -8.18 -0.74
N ILE A 220 22.26 -7.17 -1.02
CA ILE A 220 21.53 -7.05 -2.27
C ILE A 220 22.48 -6.82 -3.46
N GLU A 221 23.52 -6.01 -3.30
CA GLU A 221 24.58 -5.83 -4.30
C GLU A 221 25.29 -7.17 -4.60
N SER A 222 25.70 -7.88 -3.55
CA SER A 222 26.33 -9.21 -3.68
C SER A 222 25.42 -10.26 -4.34
N TRP A 223 24.13 -10.25 -4.02
CA TRP A 223 23.16 -11.14 -4.68
C TRP A 223 23.00 -10.76 -6.13
N ALA A 224 22.80 -9.48 -6.44
CA ALA A 224 22.60 -8.99 -7.80
C ALA A 224 23.74 -9.37 -8.74
N GLU A 225 24.99 -9.27 -8.27
CA GLU A 225 26.17 -9.69 -9.02
C GLU A 225 26.10 -11.17 -9.41
N ARG A 226 25.71 -12.04 -8.47
CA ARG A 226 25.63 -13.49 -8.67
C ARG A 226 24.42 -13.94 -9.50
N CYS A 227 23.32 -13.18 -9.47
CA CYS A 227 22.05 -13.58 -10.08
C CYS A 227 21.59 -12.73 -11.26
N GLN A 228 22.45 -11.85 -11.79
CA GLN A 228 22.11 -10.92 -12.87
C GLN A 228 20.95 -10.00 -12.49
N GLY A 229 20.93 -9.57 -11.23
CA GLY A 229 19.93 -8.65 -10.69
C GLY A 229 20.10 -7.24 -11.27
N MET A 230 18.97 -6.58 -11.52
CA MET A 230 18.93 -5.23 -12.06
C MET A 230 18.45 -4.21 -11.05
N PHE A 231 18.95 -2.99 -11.20
CA PHE A 231 18.55 -1.83 -10.43
C PHE A 231 17.95 -0.74 -11.32
N MET A 232 17.04 0.03 -10.73
CA MET A 232 16.50 1.22 -11.39
C MET A 232 17.53 2.35 -11.32
N VAL A 233 17.95 2.79 -12.49
CA VAL A 233 18.81 3.95 -12.70
C VAL A 233 17.94 5.09 -13.22
N GLN A 234 18.10 6.29 -12.64
CA GLN A 234 17.35 7.47 -13.04
C GLN A 234 18.30 8.58 -13.48
N ARG A 235 18.20 9.02 -14.74
CA ARG A 235 18.89 10.22 -15.25
C ARG A 235 18.07 11.48 -14.94
N ASP A 236 18.73 12.65 -15.03
CA ASP A 236 18.21 13.96 -14.61
C ASP A 236 16.86 14.37 -15.26
N GLU A 237 16.45 13.71 -16.33
CA GLU A 237 15.20 13.98 -17.08
C GLU A 237 14.08 12.96 -16.82
N GLY A 238 14.16 12.19 -15.73
CA GLY A 238 13.07 11.30 -15.32
C GLY A 238 12.97 9.99 -16.11
N GLU A 239 13.84 9.78 -17.11
CA GLU A 239 14.00 8.48 -17.74
C GLU A 239 14.47 7.46 -16.70
N ARG A 240 13.68 6.40 -16.53
CA ARG A 240 13.98 5.28 -15.63
C ARG A 240 14.29 4.07 -16.48
N ARG A 241 15.49 3.52 -16.29
CA ARG A 241 15.92 2.28 -16.94
C ARG A 241 16.39 1.28 -15.90
N PHE A 242 16.20 0.01 -16.19
CA PHE A 242 16.78 -1.06 -15.40
C PHE A 242 18.13 -1.46 -16.00
N VAL A 243 19.17 -1.52 -15.17
CA VAL A 243 20.52 -1.89 -15.58
C VAL A 243 21.03 -3.01 -14.68
N LYS A 244 21.71 -3.99 -15.25
CA LYS A 244 22.30 -5.09 -14.48
C LYS A 244 23.40 -4.56 -13.58
N TRP A 245 23.49 -5.10 -12.36
CA TRP A 245 24.48 -4.65 -11.38
C TRP A 245 25.92 -4.75 -11.89
N VAL A 246 26.23 -5.82 -12.63
CA VAL A 246 27.55 -6.01 -13.26
C VAL A 246 27.94 -4.85 -14.18
N ASP A 247 26.98 -4.30 -14.93
CA ASP A 247 27.21 -3.16 -15.82
C ASP A 247 27.33 -1.85 -15.03
N VAL A 248 26.60 -1.73 -13.92
CA VAL A 248 26.69 -0.59 -12.99
C VAL A 248 28.08 -0.52 -12.36
N VAL A 249 28.63 -1.66 -11.91
CA VAL A 249 29.98 -1.71 -11.31
C VAL A 249 31.06 -1.40 -12.36
N ALA A 250 30.86 -1.82 -13.62
CA ALA A 250 31.78 -1.52 -14.70
C ALA A 250 31.81 -0.03 -15.11
N GLN A 251 30.76 0.74 -14.78
CA GLN A 251 30.57 2.14 -15.17
C GLN A 251 30.37 3.02 -13.93
N PRO A 252 31.44 3.65 -13.41
CA PRO A 252 31.39 4.45 -12.18
C PRO A 252 30.30 5.53 -12.15
N GLU A 253 29.97 6.11 -13.31
CA GLU A 253 28.90 7.09 -13.46
C GLU A 253 27.52 6.52 -13.08
N LEU A 254 27.26 5.24 -13.36
CA LEU A 254 25.97 4.61 -13.08
C LEU A 254 25.76 4.33 -11.59
N VAL A 255 26.83 4.09 -10.84
CA VAL A 255 26.78 3.83 -9.40
C VAL A 255 26.07 4.97 -8.67
N SER A 256 26.39 6.21 -9.02
CA SER A 256 25.78 7.42 -8.45
C SER A 256 24.30 7.60 -8.82
N MET A 257 23.85 6.94 -9.89
CA MET A 257 22.50 7.06 -10.44
C MET A 257 21.56 5.94 -9.97
N VAL A 258 22.07 4.92 -9.26
CA VAL A 258 21.25 3.85 -8.70
C VAL A 258 20.35 4.41 -7.59
N ARG A 259 19.05 4.21 -7.73
CA ARG A 259 18.06 4.63 -6.73
C ARG A 259 17.87 3.55 -5.67
N TRP A 260 18.59 3.69 -4.56
CA TRP A 260 18.38 2.86 -3.38
C TRP A 260 17.07 3.19 -2.65
N PRO A 261 16.31 2.18 -2.21
CA PRO A 261 15.14 2.43 -1.39
C PRO A 261 15.54 3.07 -0.06
N SER A 262 14.95 4.24 0.23
CA SER A 262 15.08 4.84 1.55
C SER A 262 14.39 4.00 2.62
N LEU A 263 14.86 4.18 3.87
CA LEU A 263 14.16 3.71 5.05
C LEU A 263 12.67 4.04 4.96
N LYS A 264 11.84 3.13 5.46
CA LYS A 264 10.40 3.38 5.53
C LYS A 264 10.16 4.71 6.25
N ARG A 265 9.39 5.61 5.63
CA ARG A 265 9.09 6.92 6.25
C ARG A 265 8.40 6.72 7.59
N HIS A 266 8.84 7.47 8.61
CA HIS A 266 8.34 7.40 9.99
C HIS A 266 6.81 7.36 10.07
N GLY A 267 6.11 8.31 9.41
CA GLY A 267 4.65 8.34 9.41
C GLY A 267 3.99 7.08 8.81
N ARG A 268 4.56 6.51 7.74
CA ARG A 268 4.03 5.28 7.10
C ARG A 268 4.32 4.02 7.91
N ALA A 269 5.45 4.00 8.61
CA ALA A 269 5.77 2.95 9.55
C ALA A 269 4.82 2.97 10.75
N MET A 270 4.58 4.15 11.34
CA MET A 270 3.64 4.34 12.44
C MET A 270 2.20 3.97 12.03
N GLU A 271 1.73 4.44 10.88
CA GLU A 271 0.42 4.06 10.34
C GLU A 271 0.28 2.53 10.22
N LYS A 272 1.30 1.86 9.69
CA LYS A 272 1.30 0.40 9.54
C LYS A 272 1.34 -0.30 10.90
N LEU A 273 2.15 0.19 11.83
CA LEU A 273 2.27 -0.30 13.20
C LEU A 273 0.92 -0.27 13.92
N LEU A 274 0.23 0.86 13.88
CA LEU A 274 -1.09 1.03 14.50
C LEU A 274 -2.17 0.20 13.80
N ARG A 275 -2.18 0.19 12.46
CA ARG A 275 -3.21 -0.51 11.67
C ARG A 275 -3.09 -2.03 11.70
N SER A 276 -1.87 -2.58 11.80
CA SER A 276 -1.63 -3.99 11.50
C SER A 276 -0.93 -4.77 12.60
N TYR A 277 -0.32 -4.09 13.59
CA TYR A 277 0.53 -4.74 14.57
C TYR A 277 0.19 -4.37 16.02
N GLY A 278 -0.97 -3.75 16.27
CA GLY A 278 -1.43 -3.46 17.63
C GLY A 278 -0.45 -2.59 18.43
N ASN A 279 0.26 -1.68 17.76
CA ASN A 279 1.30 -0.83 18.36
C ASN A 279 2.56 -1.57 18.86
N ASN A 280 2.79 -2.84 18.49
CA ASN A 280 4.03 -3.56 18.82
C ASN A 280 5.11 -3.40 17.72
N PRO A 281 6.19 -2.65 17.95
CA PRO A 281 7.20 -2.37 16.93
C PRO A 281 8.00 -3.62 16.52
N SER A 282 8.06 -4.66 17.34
CA SER A 282 8.80 -5.91 17.05
C SER A 282 8.26 -6.64 15.81
N HIS A 283 7.02 -6.36 15.39
CA HIS A 283 6.41 -7.00 14.22
C HIS A 283 6.62 -6.21 12.91
N LEU A 284 7.27 -5.05 12.97
CA LEU A 284 7.49 -4.20 11.81
C LEU A 284 8.83 -4.53 11.13
N LEU A 285 8.77 -5.47 10.18
CA LEU A 285 9.95 -6.08 9.55
C LEU A 285 10.43 -5.37 8.27
N ASP A 286 9.82 -4.26 7.87
CA ASP A 286 10.10 -3.59 6.58
C ASP A 286 10.57 -2.14 6.74
N ILE A 287 11.34 -1.86 7.80
CA ILE A 287 12.00 -0.56 8.01
C ILE A 287 13.14 -0.36 7.01
N ALA A 288 14.12 -1.26 7.02
CA ALA A 288 15.10 -1.43 5.97
C ALA A 288 14.51 -2.36 4.90
N ARG A 289 14.73 -2.04 3.62
CA ARG A 289 14.14 -2.77 2.50
C ARG A 289 14.95 -2.55 1.25
N GLY A 290 14.92 -3.52 0.36
CA GLY A 290 15.48 -3.40 -0.98
C GLY A 290 14.64 -4.15 -2.00
N SER A 291 15.05 -4.08 -3.26
CA SER A 291 14.37 -4.74 -4.37
C SER A 291 15.38 -5.10 -5.45
N LEU A 292 15.25 -6.31 -5.97
CA LEU A 292 15.94 -6.76 -7.18
C LEU A 292 14.91 -7.00 -8.29
N VAL A 293 15.27 -6.59 -9.50
CA VAL A 293 14.44 -6.79 -10.69
C VAL A 293 15.15 -7.74 -11.64
N PHE A 294 14.39 -8.61 -12.30
CA PHE A 294 14.90 -9.66 -13.17
C PHE A 294 14.19 -9.61 -14.52
N GLU A 295 14.93 -9.88 -15.59
CA GLU A 295 14.38 -9.99 -16.96
C GLU A 295 13.57 -11.27 -17.15
N ASN A 296 13.95 -12.34 -16.43
CA ASN A 296 13.37 -13.66 -16.59
C ASN A 296 13.21 -14.39 -15.24
N MET A 297 12.37 -15.43 -15.23
CA MET A 297 12.08 -16.22 -14.03
C MET A 297 13.27 -17.04 -13.54
N THR A 298 14.15 -17.48 -14.44
CA THR A 298 15.34 -18.28 -14.11
C THR A 298 16.28 -17.51 -13.19
N HIS A 299 16.57 -16.25 -13.51
CA HIS A 299 17.41 -15.38 -12.68
C HIS A 299 16.77 -15.13 -11.31
N LEU A 300 15.46 -14.90 -11.27
CA LEU A 300 14.72 -14.72 -10.01
C LEU A 300 14.80 -15.99 -9.13
N THR A 301 14.58 -17.18 -9.69
CA THR A 301 14.65 -18.42 -8.92
C THR A 301 16.06 -18.74 -8.45
N ASN A 302 17.07 -18.45 -9.28
CA ASN A 302 18.47 -18.59 -8.90
C ASN A 302 18.82 -17.64 -7.76
N CYS A 303 18.36 -16.39 -7.81
CA CYS A 303 18.52 -15.43 -6.73
C CYS A 303 17.91 -15.92 -5.42
N LEU A 304 16.70 -16.50 -5.47
CA LEU A 304 16.08 -17.05 -4.28
C LEU A 304 16.91 -18.21 -3.70
N GLY A 305 17.45 -19.09 -4.55
CA GLY A 305 18.38 -20.13 -4.13
C GLY A 305 19.59 -19.56 -3.42
N ILE A 306 20.23 -18.53 -3.99
CA ILE A 306 21.39 -17.84 -3.41
C ILE A 306 21.06 -17.26 -2.04
N ILE A 307 19.93 -16.55 -1.89
CA ILE A 307 19.52 -15.92 -0.62
C ILE A 307 19.31 -16.98 0.48
N VAL A 308 18.68 -18.10 0.12
CA VAL A 308 18.32 -19.15 1.07
C VAL A 308 19.53 -19.94 1.55
N THR A 309 20.57 -20.03 0.73
CA THR A 309 21.85 -20.66 1.07
C THR A 309 22.89 -19.69 1.60
N ASP A 310 22.56 -18.40 1.78
CA ASP A 310 23.49 -17.40 2.29
C ASP A 310 23.64 -17.54 3.81
N GLU A 311 24.83 -17.91 4.28
CA GLU A 311 25.09 -18.18 5.70
C GLU A 311 24.88 -16.95 6.59
N ASN A 312 24.93 -15.74 6.02
CA ASN A 312 24.75 -14.49 6.76
C ASN A 312 23.28 -14.12 6.95
N VAL A 313 22.35 -14.85 6.32
CA VAL A 313 20.93 -14.50 6.31
C VAL A 313 20.08 -15.68 6.75
N ARG A 314 19.12 -15.41 7.63
CA ARG A 314 18.06 -16.36 7.96
C ARG A 314 16.77 -15.86 7.37
N VAL A 315 16.22 -16.62 6.42
CA VAL A 315 14.93 -16.29 5.81
C VAL A 315 13.81 -16.66 6.79
N GLU A 316 13.02 -15.68 7.20
CA GLU A 316 11.90 -15.90 8.14
C GLU A 316 10.59 -16.18 7.41
N ARG A 317 10.43 -15.62 6.21
CA ARG A 317 9.20 -15.74 5.44
C ARG A 317 9.40 -15.43 3.98
N ILE A 318 8.71 -16.18 3.13
CA ILE A 318 8.55 -15.87 1.71
C ILE A 318 7.07 -15.66 1.40
N LYS A 319 6.75 -14.63 0.60
CA LYS A 319 5.43 -14.46 -0.01
C LYS A 319 5.59 -14.58 -1.52
N ASN A 320 5.09 -15.67 -2.09
CA ASN A 320 5.16 -15.91 -3.52
C ASN A 320 3.86 -15.47 -4.21
N ARG A 321 3.78 -14.20 -4.65
CA ARG A 321 2.62 -13.70 -5.40
C ARG A 321 2.72 -13.95 -6.92
N LEU A 322 3.79 -14.61 -7.36
CA LEU A 322 3.94 -15.16 -8.71
C LEU A 322 3.36 -16.58 -8.81
N ASP A 323 2.83 -17.14 -7.73
CA ASP A 323 2.11 -18.41 -7.81
C ASP A 323 0.82 -18.23 -8.63
N THR A 324 0.57 -19.09 -9.62
CA THR A 324 -0.67 -19.03 -10.41
C THR A 324 -1.94 -19.29 -9.61
N LEU A 325 -1.83 -19.84 -8.40
CA LEU A 325 -2.92 -20.06 -7.46
C LEU A 325 -3.12 -18.88 -6.50
N TYR A 326 -2.22 -17.89 -6.52
CA TYR A 326 -2.34 -16.69 -5.69
C TYR A 326 -3.42 -15.76 -6.23
N ASP A 327 -4.36 -15.36 -5.38
CA ASP A 327 -5.35 -14.35 -5.73
C ASP A 327 -4.70 -12.95 -5.69
N SER A 328 -4.40 -12.41 -6.88
CA SER A 328 -3.79 -11.09 -7.01
C SER A 328 -4.67 -9.97 -6.45
N ASP A 329 -6.00 -10.14 -6.38
CA ASP A 329 -6.91 -9.11 -5.88
C ASP A 329 -6.70 -8.82 -4.38
N GLU A 330 -6.18 -9.79 -3.62
CA GLU A 330 -5.83 -9.60 -2.21
C GLU A 330 -4.68 -8.59 -2.03
N SER A 331 -3.79 -8.50 -3.02
CA SER A 331 -2.67 -7.58 -3.01
C SER A 331 -2.98 -6.26 -3.72
N GLY A 332 -4.10 -6.16 -4.45
CA GLY A 332 -4.36 -5.05 -5.37
C GLY A 332 -3.63 -5.22 -6.71
N GLY A 333 -3.38 -6.45 -7.14
CA GLY A 333 -2.82 -6.79 -8.45
C GLY A 333 -1.31 -7.05 -8.47
N TYR A 334 -0.59 -6.87 -7.36
CA TYR A 334 0.87 -7.08 -7.32
C TYR A 334 1.24 -8.54 -7.50
N ARG A 335 2.24 -8.79 -8.36
CA ARG A 335 2.89 -10.09 -8.51
C ARG A 335 4.38 -9.90 -8.33
N ASP A 336 4.86 -10.36 -7.18
CA ASP A 336 6.23 -10.23 -6.70
C ASP A 336 6.58 -11.41 -5.78
N VAL A 337 7.86 -11.52 -5.44
CA VAL A 337 8.31 -12.36 -4.33
C VAL A 337 8.82 -11.45 -3.23
N CYS A 338 8.15 -11.43 -2.09
CA CYS A 338 8.63 -10.71 -0.90
C CYS A 338 9.34 -11.68 0.02
N ILE A 339 10.50 -11.27 0.55
CA ILE A 339 11.29 -12.03 1.51
C ILE A 339 11.46 -11.14 2.76
N ASN A 340 11.36 -11.75 3.94
CA ASN A 340 11.70 -11.13 5.21
C ASN A 340 12.94 -11.79 5.80
#